data_AF-A0A8C5K0L6-F1
#
_entry.id   AF-A0A8C5K0L6-F1
#
_cell.length_a   1.000
_cell.length_b   1.000
_cell.length_c   1.000
_cell.angle_alpha   90.00
_cell.angle_beta   90.00
_cell.angle_gamma   90.00
#
_symmetry.space_group_name_H-M   'P 1'
#
loop_
_entity.id
_entity.type
_entity.pdbx_description
1 polymer ?
#
loop_
_entity_poly.entity_id
_entity_poly.type
_entity_poly.pdbx_seq_one_letter_code
_entity_poly.pdbx_strand_id
1 'polypeptide(L)' 'MGEEGPPSLEYIQAKDLFPPKELVKEEENLQVPFTVLQGEGVEFLGRAADALIAISNYRLHIKFKDSVIN' A
#
# COMPACT_ATOMS: atom_id res chain seq x y z
N MET A 1 -18.21 25.79 -32.75
CA MET A 1 -18.68 25.63 -31.36
C MET A 1 -18.26 24.23 -30.96
N GLY A 2 -17.10 24.10 -30.33
CA GLY A 2 -16.57 22.79 -29.91
C GLY A 2 -17.17 22.48 -28.56
N GLU A 3 -17.92 21.39 -28.46
CA GLU A 3 -18.27 20.85 -27.15
C GLU A 3 -17.01 20.17 -26.60
N GLU A 4 -16.27 20.91 -25.78
CA GLU A 4 -15.34 20.32 -24.83
C GLU A 4 -16.18 19.55 -23.81
N GLY A 5 -16.40 18.26 -24.11
CA GLY A 5 -16.94 17.32 -23.12
C GLY A 5 -16.08 17.37 -21.84
N PRO A 6 -16.68 17.10 -20.67
CA PRO A 6 -15.94 17.13 -19.41
C PRO A 6 -14.69 16.25 -19.54
N PRO A 7 -13.51 16.70 -19.06
CA PRO A 7 -12.30 15.90 -19.13
C PRO A 7 -12.62 14.53 -18.53
N SER A 8 -12.49 13.49 -19.35
CA SER A 8 -12.82 12.12 -18.98
C SER A 8 -12.17 11.81 -17.66
N LEU A 9 -12.98 11.44 -16.65
CA LEU A 9 -12.56 10.97 -15.34
C LEU A 9 -11.25 10.21 -15.47
N GLU A 10 -10.24 10.82 -14.88
CA GLU A 10 -8.84 10.50 -14.99
C GLU A 10 -8.59 9.01 -14.78
N TYR A 11 -7.60 8.46 -15.48
CA TYR A 11 -7.04 7.14 -15.22
C TYR A 11 -6.37 7.12 -13.83
N ILE A 12 -7.14 7.26 -12.75
CA ILE A 12 -6.61 7.16 -11.40
C ILE A 12 -6.49 5.68 -11.08
N GLN A 13 -5.26 5.17 -11.07
CA GLN A 13 -5.05 3.79 -10.63
C GLN A 13 -5.36 3.73 -9.13
N ALA A 14 -5.94 2.64 -8.63
CA ALA A 14 -6.29 2.53 -7.20
C ALA A 14 -5.08 2.75 -6.27
N LYS A 15 -3.85 2.52 -6.77
CA LYS A 15 -2.60 2.85 -6.06
C LYS A 15 -2.36 4.36 -5.90
N ASP A 16 -2.91 5.17 -6.80
CA ASP A 16 -2.81 6.63 -6.79
C ASP A 16 -3.88 7.23 -5.87
N LEU A 17 -5.04 6.58 -5.74
CA LEU A 17 -6.06 6.92 -4.73
C LEU A 17 -5.64 6.56 -3.31
N PHE A 18 -4.87 5.47 -3.17
CA PHE A 18 -4.39 4.97 -1.89
C PHE A 18 -2.89 4.72 -2.00
N PRO A 19 -2.03 5.74 -1.83
CA PRO A 19 -0.60 5.53 -1.76
C PRO A 19 -0.23 4.69 -0.52
N PRO A 20 0.85 3.88 -0.59
CA PRO A 20 1.43 3.29 0.61
C PRO A 20 1.81 4.38 1.60
N LYS A 21 1.54 4.20 2.88
CA LYS A 21 2.06 5.12 3.90
C LYS A 21 3.58 5.02 3.95
N GLU A 22 4.21 6.13 4.28
CA GLU A 22 5.64 6.14 4.56
C GLU A 22 5.94 5.34 5.83
N LEU A 23 7.06 4.62 5.81
CA LEU A 23 7.56 3.89 6.95
C LEU A 23 8.01 4.87 8.05
N VAL A 24 7.35 4.82 9.20
CA VAL A 24 7.77 5.54 10.40
C VAL A 24 8.71 4.65 11.21
N LYS A 25 9.87 5.18 11.60
CA LYS A 25 10.83 4.48 12.45
C LYS A 25 11.01 5.25 13.75
N GLU A 26 11.02 4.54 14.88
CA GLU A 26 11.37 5.15 16.18
C GLU A 26 12.83 5.59 16.25
N GLU A 27 13.74 4.83 15.62
CA GLU A 27 15.15 5.18 15.48
C GLU A 27 15.56 5.10 14.00
N GLU A 28 16.36 6.06 13.54
CA GLU A 28 16.77 6.15 12.13
C GLU A 28 17.57 4.93 11.65
N ASN A 29 18.29 4.28 12.57
CA ASN A 29 19.11 3.10 12.30
C ASN A 29 18.28 1.81 12.12
N LEU A 30 16.99 1.80 12.46
CA LEU A 30 16.15 0.61 12.32
C LEU A 30 15.97 0.25 10.85
N GLN A 31 16.05 -1.03 10.57
CA GLN A 31 15.81 -1.59 9.25
C GLN A 31 14.87 -2.78 9.38
N VAL A 32 14.07 -3.04 8.35
CA VAL A 32 13.20 -4.22 8.29
C VAL A 32 14.11 -5.45 8.16
N PRO A 33 14.17 -6.36 9.15
CA PRO A 33 15.15 -7.46 9.16
C PRO A 33 14.65 -8.70 8.41
N PHE A 34 13.59 -8.56 7.63
CA PHE A 34 12.94 -9.64 6.90
C PHE A 34 12.58 -9.18 5.48
N THR A 35 12.40 -10.13 4.58
CA THR A 35 11.88 -9.86 3.24
C THR A 35 10.38 -9.63 3.33
N VAL A 36 9.91 -8.47 2.87
CA VAL A 36 8.48 -8.15 2.79
C VAL A 36 7.79 -9.00 1.74
N LEU A 37 6.55 -9.40 2.04
CA LEU A 37 5.71 -10.15 1.12
C LEU A 37 5.16 -9.25 -0.01
N GLN A 38 4.70 -9.86 -1.10
CA GLN A 38 4.14 -9.10 -2.22
C GLN A 38 2.83 -8.40 -1.81
N GLY A 39 2.83 -7.06 -1.88
CA GLY A 39 1.68 -6.25 -1.46
C GLY A 39 1.71 -5.90 0.03
N GLU A 40 2.72 -6.34 0.77
CA GLU A 40 3.00 -5.88 2.12
C GLU A 40 3.77 -4.55 2.09
N GLY A 41 3.34 -3.59 2.92
CA GLY A 41 4.07 -2.36 3.21
C GLY A 41 4.21 -2.18 4.71
N VAL A 42 5.45 -2.12 5.21
CA VAL A 42 5.72 -1.85 6.63
C VAL A 42 5.45 -0.37 6.89
N GLU A 43 4.49 -0.07 7.77
CA GLU A 43 4.10 1.30 8.13
C GLU A 43 4.85 1.80 9.37
N PHE A 44 5.27 0.90 10.26
CA PHE A 44 5.96 1.26 11.50
C PHE A 44 7.05 0.27 11.88
N LEU A 45 8.17 0.80 12.39
CA LEU A 45 9.29 0.07 12.98
C LEU A 45 9.67 0.69 14.32
N GLY A 46 9.69 -0.11 15.37
CA GLY A 46 10.07 0.32 16.71
C GLY A 46 10.73 -0.78 17.52
N ARG A 47 11.09 -0.46 18.76
CA ARG A 47 11.64 -1.43 19.72
C ARG A 47 10.75 -1.53 20.95
N ALA A 48 10.57 -2.75 21.43
CA ALA A 48 10.00 -3.01 22.75
C ALA A 48 10.94 -3.92 23.53
N ALA A 49 11.54 -3.37 24.59
CA ALA A 49 12.59 -4.03 25.37
C ALA A 49 13.73 -4.54 24.47
N ASP A 50 13.86 -5.85 24.31
CA ASP A 50 14.86 -6.55 23.50
C ASP A 50 14.34 -7.03 22.14
N ALA A 51 13.09 -6.69 21.79
CA ALA A 51 12.43 -7.10 20.55
C ALA A 51 12.24 -5.93 19.56
N LEU A 52 12.20 -6.26 18.27
CA LEU A 52 11.79 -5.36 17.20
C LEU A 52 10.28 -5.53 16.94
N ILE A 53 9.56 -4.42 16.84
CA ILE A 53 8.16 -4.40 16.42
C ILE A 53 8.08 -3.83 15.01
N ALA A 54 7.44 -4.57 14.11
CA ALA A 54 7.07 -4.08 12.79
C ALA A 54 5.55 -4.18 12.64
N ILE A 55 4.93 -3.10 12.15
CA ILE A 55 3.50 -3.08 11.80
C ILE A 55 3.40 -2.93 10.30
N SER A 56 2.73 -3.87 9.65
CA SER A 56 2.58 -3.92 8.20
C SER A 56 1.11 -3.82 7.78
N ASN A 57 0.88 -3.17 6.64
CA ASN A 57 -0.36 -3.24 5.89
C ASN A 57 -0.19 -4.21 4.72
N TYR A 58 -1.24 -4.96 4.38
CA TYR A 58 -1.19 -5.92 3.27
C TYR A 58 -2.32 -5.69 2.28
N ARG A 59 -1.98 -5.57 0.99
CA ARG A 59 -2.95 -5.52 -0.11
C ARG A 59 -3.12 -6.89 -0.72
N LEU A 60 -4.26 -7.51 -0.47
CA LEU A 60 -4.63 -8.80 -1.03
C LEU A 60 -5.26 -8.61 -2.41
N HIS A 61 -4.66 -9.20 -3.44
CA HIS A 61 -5.30 -9.34 -4.73
C HIS A 61 -6.03 -10.69 -4.78
N ILE A 62 -7.35 -10.65 -4.62
CA ILE A 62 -8.20 -11.85 -4.65
C ILE A 62 -8.87 -11.92 -6.01
N LYS A 63 -8.52 -12.95 -6.80
CA LYS A 63 -9.22 -13.26 -8.05
C LYS A 63 -10.13 -14.46 -7.83
N PHE A 64 -11.44 -14.25 -7.88
CA PHE A 64 -12.40 -15.34 -7.87
C PHE A 64 -12.38 -16.05 -9.23
N LYS A 65 -12.48 -17.39 -9.20
CA LYS A 65 -12.46 -18.22 -10.41
C LYS A 65 -13.66 -17.92 -11.33
N ASP A 66 -14.78 -17.46 -10.73
CA ASP A 66 -16.06 -17.19 -11.39
C ASP A 66 -16.55 -15.75 -11.16
N SER A 67 -15.67 -14.75 -11.34
CA SER A 67 -16.12 -13.35 -11.34
C SER A 67 -16.90 -13.08 -12.64
N VAL A 68 -18.16 -13.47 -12.67
CA VAL A 68 -19.12 -13.10 -13.72
C VAL A 68 -19.39 -11.61 -13.52
N ILE A 69 -18.74 -10.77 -14.32
CA ILE A 69 -19.18 -9.39 -14.50
C ILE A 69 -20.48 -9.48 -15.29
N ASN A 70 -21.60 -9.11 -14.65
CA ASN A 70 -22.80 -8.66 -15.35
C ASN A 70 -22.73 -7.14 -15.49
#